data_AF-A0A1I6KQY8-F1
#
_entry.id   AF-A0A1I6KQY8-F1
#
_cell.length_a   1.000
_cell.length_b   1.000
_cell.length_c   1.000
_cell.angle_alpha   90.00
_cell.angle_beta   90.00
_cell.angle_gamma   90.00
#
_symmetry.space_group_name_H-M   'P 1'
#
loop_
_entity.id
_entity.type
_entity.pdbx_description
1 polymer ?
#
loop_
_entity_poly.entity_id
_entity_poly.type
_entity_poly.pdbx_seq_one_letter_code
_entity_poly.pdbx_strand_id
1 'polypeptide(L)'
;MSSDDKSVSRRSVLKQAGATGALGLAGLAGCSGDGGGNGDDEYPALGNYPIEGDTAMFGFNVPLSGPYSSEGEDELRAYELAVKHLNNGGGWVDNWDDLSGEGVLDYEIDYVEGDTATDASTADESASRMIQRDDVIMFAGGSSSAVAIAQQGVAQRENVMFTCCLTHSNDTTGQDCVRYSFREMFNAYMTGQALTPVVTEEYGDDLSFYQLYADYSWGKTVEESIRKFFGEAGWEEVNSVATPLDTSDFSSYLSEAQSSGADVLFLNHYGLDGANSLNQAIDAGIDEDMEIVMPLYNRPMAEAASSAIDGIYGTIAWDSQIDNEPSNSFTEFFGEEYDGRVPSGPAQLAYSGTLQYAAAVERAGTFYPPEVIRQLEGFEYDNIGMGDETMRACDHQAQRAIPVVRGLPESEQGDGQFFEIVDITSRDDVGYGCDEGPASQCELGEYGDE
;
A
#
# COMPACT_ATOMS: atom_id res chain seq x y z
N MET A 1 -45.57 -16.09 37.47
CA MET A 1 -45.01 -16.77 36.29
C MET A 1 -43.78 -15.95 35.92
N SER A 2 -42.62 -16.10 36.58
CA SER A 2 -41.58 -17.14 36.37
C SER A 2 -41.42 -17.38 34.87
N SER A 3 -40.33 -16.97 34.22
CA SER A 3 -38.90 -17.35 34.32
C SER A 3 -38.19 -16.58 33.18
N ASP A 4 -36.89 -16.45 32.98
CA ASP A 4 -35.61 -16.78 33.61
C ASP A 4 -34.61 -15.87 32.87
N ASP A 5 -33.69 -15.23 33.58
CA ASP A 5 -32.60 -14.45 33.02
C ASP A 5 -31.28 -15.13 33.42
N LYS A 6 -30.42 -15.44 32.46
CA LYS A 6 -29.09 -16.02 32.70
C LYS A 6 -28.05 -15.22 31.94
N SER A 7 -27.46 -14.27 32.64
CA SER A 7 -26.13 -13.74 32.37
C SER A 7 -25.10 -14.57 33.12
N VAL A 8 -23.97 -14.92 32.47
CA VAL A 8 -22.77 -15.40 33.16
C VAL A 8 -21.56 -14.67 32.59
N SER A 9 -20.91 -13.91 33.47
CA SER A 9 -19.69 -13.14 33.26
C SER A 9 -18.46 -13.91 33.72
N ARG A 10 -17.40 -13.81 32.92
CA ARG A 10 -15.95 -13.75 33.20
C ARG A 10 -15.42 -14.21 34.59
N ARG A 11 -14.36 -15.03 34.55
CA ARG A 11 -13.07 -14.93 35.30
C ARG A 11 -12.64 -16.23 36.03
N SER A 12 -11.31 -16.46 36.04
CA SER A 12 -10.51 -17.59 36.57
C SER A 12 -10.26 -18.68 35.51
N VAL A 13 -9.01 -19.03 35.17
CA VAL A 13 -8.00 -19.61 36.06
C VAL A 13 -6.57 -19.28 35.57
N LEU A 14 -5.74 -18.72 36.46
CA LEU A 14 -4.28 -18.75 36.36
C LEU A 14 -3.70 -18.98 37.77
N LYS A 15 -2.57 -19.70 37.79
CA LYS A 15 -1.64 -20.03 38.89
C LYS A 15 -1.84 -21.36 39.62
N GLN A 16 -0.94 -22.30 39.34
CA GLN A 16 -0.03 -22.78 40.38
C GLN A 16 1.26 -23.36 39.80
N ALA A 17 2.38 -22.73 40.12
CA ALA A 17 3.71 -23.32 40.10
C ALA A 17 4.09 -23.71 41.54
N GLY A 18 4.75 -24.87 41.70
CA GLY A 18 5.27 -25.34 42.99
C GLY A 18 6.17 -26.57 42.79
N ALA A 19 7.46 -26.36 43.04
CA ALA A 19 8.59 -27.24 42.75
C ALA A 19 8.66 -28.55 43.60
N THR A 20 9.42 -29.54 43.10
CA THR A 20 10.75 -30.00 43.59
C THR A 20 10.89 -31.54 43.52
N GLY A 21 11.96 -32.04 42.89
CA GLY A 21 12.42 -33.43 43.07
C GLY A 21 13.47 -33.87 42.04
N ALA A 22 14.75 -33.80 42.42
CA ALA A 22 15.90 -34.23 41.61
C ALA A 22 16.31 -35.72 41.87
N LEU A 23 17.10 -36.27 40.92
CA LEU A 23 17.86 -37.55 40.85
C LEU A 23 17.35 -38.45 39.70
N GLY A 24 18.10 -38.93 38.70
CA GLY A 24 19.50 -38.85 38.31
C GLY A 24 19.78 -39.86 37.18
N LEU A 25 20.67 -39.48 36.25
CA LEU A 25 21.56 -40.28 35.36
C LEU A 25 21.03 -41.40 34.42
N ALA A 26 21.41 -41.22 33.15
CA ALA A 26 21.92 -42.18 32.16
C ALA A 26 20.95 -42.98 31.27
N GLY A 27 20.84 -42.53 30.01
CA GLY A 27 21.12 -43.29 28.79
C GLY A 27 20.16 -44.39 28.34
N LEU A 28 19.56 -44.20 27.16
CA LEU A 28 19.20 -45.16 26.09
C LEU A 28 18.36 -44.36 25.06
N ALA A 29 18.94 -43.91 23.95
CA ALA A 29 18.90 -44.58 22.64
C ALA A 29 17.47 -44.85 22.12
N GLY A 30 17.09 -44.08 21.08
CA GLY A 30 16.20 -44.53 20.01
C GLY A 30 14.71 -44.26 20.19
N CYS A 31 14.23 -43.17 19.60
CA CYS A 31 13.01 -43.15 18.80
C CYS A 31 13.21 -42.10 17.70
N SER A 32 13.45 -42.57 16.47
CA SER A 32 13.19 -41.78 15.26
C SER A 32 11.70 -41.43 15.24
N GLY A 33 11.41 -40.15 15.50
CA GLY A 33 10.20 -39.50 15.08
C GLY A 33 10.55 -38.70 13.83
N ASP A 34 10.14 -39.23 12.69
CA ASP A 34 10.12 -38.60 11.38
C ASP A 34 9.14 -37.42 11.45
N GLY A 35 9.65 -36.20 11.28
CA GLY A 35 8.89 -34.97 11.34
C GLY A 35 9.83 -33.77 11.32
N GLY A 36 9.77 -32.98 10.25
CA GLY A 36 10.42 -31.66 10.17
C GLY A 36 11.09 -31.37 8.83
N GLY A 37 10.50 -30.43 8.09
CA GLY A 37 11.16 -29.41 7.27
C GLY A 37 12.25 -29.86 6.31
N ASN A 38 11.88 -30.11 5.06
CA ASN A 38 12.82 -30.34 3.98
C ASN A 38 13.17 -28.99 3.31
N GLY A 39 14.08 -28.20 3.92
CA GLY A 39 14.58 -26.94 3.32
C GLY A 39 15.64 -26.16 4.12
N ASP A 40 15.69 -26.27 5.45
CA ASP A 40 16.47 -25.34 6.30
C ASP A 40 18.00 -25.48 6.28
N ASP A 41 18.55 -26.54 5.67
CA ASP A 41 20.01 -26.78 5.62
C ASP A 41 20.68 -26.21 4.35
N GLU A 42 19.93 -25.60 3.42
CA GLU A 42 20.46 -25.19 2.11
C GLU A 42 21.06 -23.77 2.09
N TYR A 43 20.57 -22.84 2.91
CA TYR A 43 20.96 -21.43 2.89
C TYR A 43 21.56 -20.96 4.23
N PRO A 44 22.50 -19.99 4.23
CA PRO A 44 23.00 -19.41 5.48
C PRO A 44 21.92 -18.57 6.17
N ALA A 45 22.04 -18.38 7.49
CA ALA A 45 21.17 -17.48 8.22
C ALA A 45 21.31 -16.03 7.70
N LEU A 46 20.18 -15.38 7.43
CA LEU A 46 20.10 -14.01 6.91
C LEU A 46 18.77 -13.39 7.32
N GLY A 47 18.81 -12.20 7.93
CA GLY A 47 17.65 -11.63 8.61
C GLY A 47 17.12 -12.59 9.67
N ASN A 48 15.83 -12.91 9.60
CA ASN A 48 15.15 -13.84 10.49
C ASN A 48 14.98 -15.26 9.90
N TYR A 49 15.68 -15.58 8.80
CA TYR A 49 15.80 -16.95 8.28
C TYR A 49 17.01 -17.67 8.91
N PRO A 50 16.95 -18.99 9.20
CA PRO A 50 15.77 -19.85 9.12
C PRO A 50 14.77 -19.55 10.25
N ILE A 51 13.49 -19.83 9.99
CA ILE A 51 12.42 -19.63 10.96
C ILE A 51 12.52 -20.69 12.06
N GLU A 52 12.50 -20.27 13.34
CA GLU A 52 12.44 -21.20 14.47
C GLU A 52 10.98 -21.60 14.78
N GLY A 53 10.68 -22.90 14.78
CA GLY A 53 9.35 -23.42 15.12
C GLY A 53 8.50 -23.74 13.89
N ASP A 54 7.18 -23.64 14.03
CA ASP A 54 6.16 -23.95 13.02
C ASP A 54 5.32 -22.73 12.62
N THR A 55 5.73 -21.52 13.02
CA THR A 55 5.03 -20.27 12.74
C THR A 55 5.96 -19.27 12.06
N ALA A 56 5.53 -18.72 10.92
CA ALA A 56 6.17 -17.60 10.26
C ALA A 56 5.48 -16.29 10.68
N MET A 57 6.25 -15.37 11.27
CA MET A 57 5.73 -14.09 11.79
C MET A 57 5.75 -13.00 10.72
N PHE A 58 4.60 -12.42 10.39
CA PHE A 58 4.47 -11.24 9.52
C PHE A 58 4.32 -9.96 10.35
N GLY A 59 4.76 -8.82 9.83
CA GLY A 59 4.62 -7.52 10.48
C GLY A 59 3.74 -6.57 9.67
N PHE A 60 2.70 -5.99 10.27
CA PHE A 60 1.84 -5.00 9.62
C PHE A 60 2.01 -3.64 10.30
N ASN A 61 2.81 -2.77 9.70
CA ASN A 61 3.17 -1.47 10.26
C ASN A 61 2.47 -0.36 9.46
N VAL A 62 1.28 -0.01 9.91
CA VAL A 62 0.33 0.88 9.22
C VAL A 62 0.09 2.14 10.04
N PRO A 63 -0.39 3.26 9.47
CA PRO A 63 -0.80 4.41 10.26
C PRO A 63 -2.15 4.14 10.95
N LEU A 64 -2.16 3.90 12.26
CA LEU A 64 -3.38 3.81 13.07
C LEU A 64 -3.70 5.14 13.77
N SER A 65 -2.80 6.12 13.64
CA SER A 65 -3.00 7.51 14.03
C SER A 65 -2.36 8.47 13.01
N GLY A 66 -2.72 9.74 13.11
CA GLY A 66 -2.30 10.78 12.17
C GLY A 66 -3.26 10.96 10.99
N PRO A 67 -2.88 11.74 9.97
CA PRO A 67 -3.77 12.15 8.87
C PRO A 67 -4.18 11.01 7.93
N TYR A 68 -3.51 9.85 7.98
CA TYR A 68 -3.77 8.69 7.12
C TYR A 68 -4.34 7.49 7.89
N SER A 69 -4.93 7.72 9.07
CA SER A 69 -5.43 6.62 9.91
C SER A 69 -6.55 5.81 9.26
N SER A 70 -7.38 6.44 8.43
CA SER A 70 -8.49 5.76 7.76
C SER A 70 -8.00 4.78 6.70
N GLU A 71 -6.92 5.12 5.99
CA GLU A 71 -6.21 4.22 5.09
C GLU A 71 -5.59 3.06 5.86
N GLY A 72 -4.84 3.33 6.93
CA GLY A 72 -4.17 2.28 7.71
C GLY A 72 -5.13 1.31 8.38
N GLU A 73 -6.32 1.75 8.82
CA GLU A 73 -7.38 0.86 9.31
C GLU A 73 -7.92 -0.07 8.21
N ASP A 74 -7.97 0.37 6.96
CA ASP A 74 -8.44 -0.45 5.84
C ASP A 74 -7.35 -1.40 5.32
N GLU A 75 -6.10 -0.94 5.30
CA GLU A 75 -4.93 -1.79 5.06
C GLU A 75 -4.85 -2.92 6.10
N LEU A 76 -4.99 -2.61 7.39
CA LEU A 76 -4.91 -3.61 8.47
C LEU A 76 -5.98 -4.70 8.32
N ARG A 77 -7.24 -4.32 8.02
CA ARG A 77 -8.31 -5.29 7.71
C ARG A 77 -7.89 -6.23 6.58
N ALA A 78 -7.37 -5.69 5.49
CA ALA A 78 -6.93 -6.50 4.36
C ALA A 78 -5.74 -7.42 4.69
N TYR A 79 -4.80 -6.96 5.51
CA TYR A 79 -3.69 -7.80 5.99
C TYR A 79 -4.16 -8.96 6.86
N GLU A 80 -5.03 -8.69 7.83
CA GLU A 80 -5.65 -9.71 8.68
C GLU A 80 -6.40 -10.75 7.86
N LEU A 81 -7.14 -10.29 6.84
CA LEU A 81 -7.86 -11.17 5.94
C LEU A 81 -6.93 -12.02 5.06
N ALA A 82 -5.81 -11.46 4.59
CA ALA A 82 -4.81 -12.22 3.86
C ALA A 82 -4.21 -13.34 4.72
N VAL A 83 -3.84 -13.06 5.97
CA VAL A 83 -3.35 -14.10 6.91
C VAL A 83 -4.42 -15.16 7.16
N LYS A 84 -5.66 -14.74 7.37
CA LYS A 84 -6.78 -15.66 7.57
C LYS A 84 -6.92 -16.62 6.39
N HIS A 85 -6.88 -16.12 5.16
CA HIS A 85 -7.01 -16.95 3.96
C HIS A 85 -5.77 -17.80 3.68
N LEU A 86 -4.56 -17.30 3.94
CA LEU A 86 -3.33 -18.09 3.81
C LEU A 86 -3.37 -19.35 4.69
N ASN A 87 -3.89 -19.24 5.92
CA ASN A 87 -3.96 -20.35 6.87
C ASN A 87 -5.16 -21.28 6.71
N ASN A 88 -6.27 -20.81 6.10
CA ASN A 88 -7.55 -21.53 6.13
C ASN A 88 -8.22 -21.70 4.75
N GLY A 89 -7.58 -21.23 3.68
CA GLY A 89 -8.19 -21.08 2.37
C GLY A 89 -9.19 -19.92 2.32
N GLY A 90 -9.73 -19.68 1.13
CA GLY A 90 -10.68 -18.61 0.83
C GLY A 90 -10.10 -17.47 -0.01
N GLY A 91 -10.97 -16.57 -0.44
CA GLY A 91 -10.63 -15.42 -1.28
C GLY A 91 -9.78 -15.79 -2.50
N TRP A 92 -8.73 -15.02 -2.78
CA TRP A 92 -7.81 -15.32 -3.89
C TRP A 92 -6.87 -16.50 -3.64
N VAL A 93 -6.66 -16.92 -2.38
CA VAL A 93 -5.78 -18.05 -2.06
C VAL A 93 -6.24 -19.33 -2.78
N ASP A 94 -7.56 -19.55 -2.84
CA ASP A 94 -8.15 -20.71 -3.52
C ASP A 94 -7.95 -20.72 -5.05
N ASN A 95 -7.56 -19.58 -5.63
CA ASN A 95 -7.45 -19.39 -7.08
C ASN A 95 -6.01 -19.19 -7.56
N TRP A 96 -5.03 -19.18 -6.66
CA TRP A 96 -3.62 -19.00 -6.98
C TRP A 96 -2.91 -20.35 -6.90
N ASP A 97 -2.40 -20.84 -8.03
CA ASP A 97 -1.78 -22.17 -8.12
C ASP A 97 -0.61 -22.39 -7.16
N ASP A 98 0.07 -21.31 -6.77
CA ASP A 98 1.19 -21.34 -5.83
C ASP A 98 0.75 -21.47 -4.36
N LEU A 99 -0.50 -21.20 -4.01
CA LEU A 99 -0.96 -21.12 -2.62
C LEU A 99 -1.87 -22.30 -2.25
N SER A 100 -1.67 -22.84 -1.04
CA SER A 100 -2.39 -24.02 -0.56
C SER A 100 -3.63 -23.71 0.30
N GLY A 101 -3.62 -22.57 1.01
CA GLY A 101 -4.61 -22.28 2.05
C GLY A 101 -4.41 -23.06 3.36
N GLU A 102 -3.24 -23.65 3.56
CA GLU A 102 -2.87 -24.41 4.77
C GLU A 102 -1.62 -23.83 5.47
N GLY A 103 -1.35 -22.54 5.25
CA GLY A 103 -0.11 -21.85 5.63
C GLY A 103 0.75 -21.53 4.41
N VAL A 104 2.05 -21.29 4.64
CA VAL A 104 3.05 -21.10 3.57
C VAL A 104 4.24 -22.01 3.87
N LEU A 105 4.59 -22.91 2.94
CA LEU A 105 5.62 -23.94 3.13
C LEU A 105 5.47 -24.74 4.44
N ASP A 106 4.23 -25.11 4.80
CA ASP A 106 3.85 -25.79 6.05
C ASP A 106 4.00 -24.96 7.35
N TYR A 107 4.33 -23.67 7.26
CA TYR A 107 4.32 -22.76 8.42
C TYR A 107 2.94 -22.11 8.58
N GLU A 108 2.41 -22.11 9.81
CA GLU A 108 1.28 -21.25 10.17
C GLU A 108 1.72 -19.78 10.10
N ILE A 109 0.90 -18.92 9.51
CA ILE A 109 1.18 -17.48 9.46
C ILE A 109 0.54 -16.80 10.67
N ASP A 110 1.34 -16.14 11.49
CA ASP A 110 0.85 -15.24 12.54
C ASP A 110 1.42 -13.83 12.30
N TYR A 111 0.90 -12.82 12.99
CA TYR A 111 1.32 -11.44 12.74
C TYR A 111 1.42 -10.58 14.00
N VAL A 112 2.20 -9.51 13.87
CA VAL A 112 2.22 -8.38 14.81
C VAL A 112 1.89 -7.08 14.09
N GLU A 113 1.20 -6.19 14.78
CA GLU A 113 0.85 -4.87 14.27
C GLU A 113 1.65 -3.74 14.93
N GLY A 114 1.73 -2.60 14.23
CA GLY A 114 2.38 -1.39 14.70
C GLY A 114 1.71 -0.15 14.12
N ASP A 115 1.73 0.92 14.91
CA ASP A 115 1.25 2.24 14.50
C ASP A 115 2.45 3.10 14.09
N THR A 116 2.50 3.48 12.81
CA THR A 116 3.52 4.39 12.28
C THR A 116 3.28 5.84 12.65
N ALA A 117 2.06 6.20 13.10
CA ALA A 117 1.62 7.57 13.37
C ALA A 117 1.84 8.56 12.20
N THR A 118 1.98 8.03 10.97
CA THR A 118 2.40 8.82 9.80
C THR A 118 3.77 9.50 9.97
N ASP A 119 4.65 8.95 10.81
CA ASP A 119 5.96 9.50 11.14
C ASP A 119 7.09 8.51 10.81
N ALA A 120 8.09 8.98 10.08
CA ALA A 120 9.19 8.15 9.58
C ALA A 120 10.04 7.54 10.71
N SER A 121 10.29 8.29 11.79
CA SER A 121 11.08 7.80 12.93
C SER A 121 10.33 6.72 13.71
N THR A 122 9.04 6.96 13.95
CA THR A 122 8.15 6.02 14.63
C THR A 122 8.00 4.72 13.82
N ALA A 123 7.90 4.84 12.49
CA ALA A 123 7.86 3.68 11.61
C ALA A 123 9.14 2.83 11.66
N ASP A 124 10.33 3.45 11.61
CA ASP A 124 11.61 2.74 11.74
C ASP A 124 11.71 2.01 13.08
N GLU A 125 11.41 2.72 14.19
CA GLU A 125 11.45 2.14 15.53
C GLU A 125 10.48 0.96 15.68
N SER A 126 9.27 1.08 15.12
CA SER A 126 8.26 0.03 15.12
C SER A 126 8.69 -1.18 14.31
N ALA A 127 9.16 -0.99 13.07
CA ALA A 127 9.65 -2.07 12.20
C ALA A 127 10.88 -2.77 12.79
N SER A 128 11.86 -2.00 13.28
CA SER A 128 13.05 -2.53 13.95
C SER A 128 12.67 -3.38 15.18
N ARG A 129 11.65 -2.97 15.95
CA ARG A 129 11.13 -3.75 17.09
C ARG A 129 10.48 -5.05 16.63
N MET A 130 9.64 -5.02 15.60
CA MET A 130 8.98 -6.21 15.05
C MET A 130 10.01 -7.25 14.63
N ILE A 131 11.04 -6.82 13.90
CA ILE A 131 12.12 -7.69 13.43
C ILE A 131 12.91 -8.29 14.61
N GLN A 132 13.33 -7.46 15.57
CA GLN A 132 14.27 -7.89 16.62
C GLN A 132 13.61 -8.62 17.80
N ARG A 133 12.33 -8.37 18.06
CA ARG A 133 11.64 -8.87 19.26
C ARG A 133 10.61 -9.94 18.93
N ASP A 134 9.97 -9.79 17.78
CA ASP A 134 8.82 -10.60 17.37
C ASP A 134 9.20 -11.50 16.17
N ASP A 135 10.50 -11.59 15.83
CA ASP A 135 11.11 -12.48 14.82
C ASP A 135 10.43 -12.43 13.45
N VAL A 136 9.95 -11.25 13.05
CA VAL A 136 9.20 -11.03 11.81
C VAL A 136 10.04 -11.36 10.56
N ILE A 137 9.56 -12.24 9.68
CA ILE A 137 10.25 -12.68 8.46
C ILE A 137 9.99 -11.77 7.26
N MET A 138 8.88 -11.02 7.29
CA MET A 138 8.51 -9.99 6.33
C MET A 138 7.61 -8.96 6.99
N PHE A 139 7.65 -7.71 6.54
CA PHE A 139 6.70 -6.72 6.99
C PHE A 139 6.10 -5.92 5.84
N ALA A 140 4.92 -5.36 6.06
CA ALA A 140 4.13 -4.64 5.08
C ALA A 140 3.55 -3.37 5.67
N GLY A 141 3.14 -2.46 4.79
CA GLY A 141 2.37 -1.27 5.15
C GLY A 141 2.86 -0.03 4.44
N GLY A 142 2.51 1.11 5.03
CA GLY A 142 2.82 2.43 4.52
C GLY A 142 1.64 3.04 3.77
N SER A 143 1.27 4.23 4.21
CA SER A 143 0.33 5.14 3.52
C SER A 143 0.95 6.54 3.31
N SER A 144 2.24 6.68 3.64
CA SER A 144 3.07 7.86 3.44
C SER A 144 4.39 7.43 2.81
N SER A 145 4.81 8.09 1.73
CA SER A 145 6.07 7.71 1.07
C SER A 145 7.31 7.95 1.92
N ALA A 146 7.32 8.95 2.80
CA ALA A 146 8.42 9.14 3.74
C ALA A 146 8.51 7.99 4.77
N VAL A 147 7.36 7.48 5.21
CA VAL A 147 7.28 6.30 6.09
C VAL A 147 7.74 5.04 5.35
N ALA A 148 7.28 4.82 4.12
CA ALA A 148 7.71 3.69 3.30
C ALA A 148 9.24 3.72 3.05
N ILE A 149 9.80 4.88 2.75
CA ILE A 149 11.25 5.05 2.56
C ILE A 149 12.05 4.78 3.83
N ALA A 150 11.56 5.19 5.01
CA ALA A 150 12.21 4.83 6.26
C ALA A 150 12.20 3.30 6.49
N GLN A 151 11.05 2.67 6.25
CA GLN A 151 10.86 1.23 6.39
C GLN A 151 11.72 0.41 5.42
N GLN A 152 11.86 0.84 4.16
CA GLN A 152 12.71 0.17 3.19
C GLN A 152 14.20 0.25 3.60
N GLY A 153 14.62 1.34 4.27
CA GLY A 153 15.94 1.44 4.88
C GLY A 153 16.16 0.39 5.99
N VAL A 154 15.13 0.12 6.81
CA VAL A 154 15.17 -0.98 7.79
C VAL A 154 15.26 -2.33 7.08
N ALA A 155 14.42 -2.55 6.06
CA ALA A 155 14.35 -3.80 5.30
C ALA A 155 15.73 -4.21 4.74
N GLN A 156 16.43 -3.27 4.10
CA GLN A 156 17.75 -3.48 3.54
C GLN A 156 18.83 -3.72 4.60
N ARG A 157 18.77 -3.02 5.74
CA ARG A 157 19.74 -3.14 6.83
C ARG A 157 19.61 -4.48 7.56
N GLU A 158 18.38 -4.93 7.77
CA GLU A 158 18.07 -6.13 8.53
C GLU A 158 17.92 -7.38 7.64
N ASN A 159 17.94 -7.23 6.31
CA ASN A 159 17.70 -8.31 5.34
C ASN A 159 16.34 -8.99 5.56
N VAL A 160 15.29 -8.19 5.78
CA VAL A 160 13.90 -8.64 5.96
C VAL A 160 13.06 -7.93 4.91
N MET A 161 12.24 -8.67 4.17
CA MET A 161 11.50 -8.09 3.04
C MET A 161 10.41 -7.12 3.51
N PHE A 162 10.27 -6.00 2.79
CA PHE A 162 9.24 -4.99 2.99
C PHE A 162 8.35 -4.86 1.76
N THR A 163 7.07 -5.22 1.87
CA THR A 163 6.08 -4.95 0.81
C THR A 163 5.47 -3.57 1.02
N CYS A 164 5.77 -2.65 0.11
CA CYS A 164 5.16 -1.33 0.11
C CYS A 164 3.67 -1.43 -0.24
N CYS A 165 2.80 -0.92 0.63
CA CYS A 165 1.37 -0.85 0.37
C CYS A 165 1.03 0.38 -0.48
N LEU A 166 0.71 1.50 0.18
CA LEU A 166 0.32 2.74 -0.44
C LEU A 166 1.45 3.77 -0.34
N THR A 167 2.30 3.77 -1.37
CA THR A 167 3.34 4.80 -1.52
C THR A 167 3.50 5.20 -2.98
N HIS A 168 3.45 6.50 -3.22
CA HIS A 168 3.31 7.05 -4.56
C HIS A 168 4.50 7.93 -4.98
N SER A 169 5.40 8.29 -4.08
CA SER A 169 6.61 9.05 -4.40
C SER A 169 7.47 8.36 -5.45
N ASN A 170 8.03 9.13 -6.38
CA ASN A 170 9.03 8.64 -7.31
C ASN A 170 10.27 8.07 -6.59
N ASP A 171 10.62 8.60 -5.42
CA ASP A 171 11.83 8.25 -4.68
C ASP A 171 11.82 6.80 -4.19
N THR A 172 10.65 6.23 -3.85
CA THR A 172 10.52 4.88 -3.28
C THR A 172 11.12 3.79 -4.17
N THR A 173 10.96 3.90 -5.49
CA THR A 173 11.60 3.02 -6.49
C THR A 173 12.52 3.82 -7.40
N GLY A 174 13.02 4.96 -6.90
CA GLY A 174 13.96 5.83 -7.57
C GLY A 174 15.22 5.95 -6.73
N GLN A 175 15.62 7.17 -6.41
CA GLN A 175 16.85 7.46 -5.65
C GLN A 175 17.00 6.72 -4.31
N ASP A 176 15.89 6.34 -3.66
CA ASP A 176 15.94 5.70 -2.34
C ASP A 176 15.70 4.18 -2.42
N CYS A 177 15.50 3.61 -3.62
CA CYS A 177 15.15 2.21 -3.80
C CYS A 177 16.11 1.24 -3.07
N VAL A 178 15.60 0.07 -2.68
CA VAL A 178 16.39 -0.96 -2.01
C VAL A 178 16.01 -2.34 -2.51
N ARG A 179 16.94 -3.30 -2.42
CA ARG A 179 16.75 -4.68 -2.88
C ARG A 179 15.64 -5.39 -2.10
N TYR A 180 15.48 -5.06 -0.83
CA TYR A 180 14.55 -5.73 0.08
C TYR A 180 13.15 -5.12 0.09
N SER A 181 12.82 -4.25 -0.85
CA SER A 181 11.47 -3.68 -0.95
C SER A 181 10.91 -3.76 -2.35
N PHE A 182 9.59 -3.95 -2.43
CA PHE A 182 8.83 -4.02 -3.67
C PHE A 182 7.59 -3.17 -3.55
N ARG A 183 7.23 -2.50 -4.65
CA ARG A 183 6.04 -1.67 -4.73
C ARG A 183 5.12 -2.13 -5.85
N GLU A 184 3.91 -2.51 -5.47
CA GLU A 184 2.83 -2.80 -6.41
C GLU A 184 2.21 -1.49 -6.96
N MET A 185 1.99 -0.48 -6.12
CA MET A 185 1.33 0.75 -6.55
C MET A 185 2.15 1.52 -7.61
N PHE A 186 1.50 2.13 -8.62
CA PHE A 186 2.17 3.09 -9.51
C PHE A 186 2.69 4.32 -8.76
N ASN A 187 3.54 5.14 -9.41
CA ASN A 187 4.11 6.34 -8.81
C ASN A 187 3.69 7.65 -9.49
N ALA A 188 4.12 8.76 -8.92
CA ALA A 188 3.82 10.12 -9.37
C ALA A 188 4.17 10.37 -10.84
N TYR A 189 5.28 9.82 -11.33
CA TYR A 189 5.66 9.91 -12.73
C TYR A 189 4.60 9.26 -13.62
N MET A 190 4.16 8.05 -13.26
CA MET A 190 3.12 7.33 -14.00
C MET A 190 1.75 7.99 -13.89
N THR A 191 1.41 8.63 -12.75
CA THR A 191 0.22 9.48 -12.63
C THR A 191 0.25 10.62 -13.63
N GLY A 192 1.39 11.30 -13.77
CA GLY A 192 1.51 12.37 -14.76
C GLY A 192 1.28 11.86 -16.19
N GLN A 193 1.78 10.67 -16.53
CA GLN A 193 1.53 10.03 -17.83
C GLN A 193 0.06 9.69 -18.07
N ALA A 194 -0.62 9.12 -17.06
CA ALA A 194 -2.02 8.71 -17.17
C ALA A 194 -2.99 9.89 -17.18
N LEU A 195 -2.76 10.87 -16.31
CA LEU A 195 -3.69 11.96 -16.05
C LEU A 195 -3.65 13.05 -17.13
N THR A 196 -2.46 13.37 -17.65
CA THR A 196 -2.27 14.45 -18.64
C THR A 196 -3.16 14.30 -19.88
N PRO A 197 -3.20 13.16 -20.60
CA PRO A 197 -4.01 13.04 -21.80
C PRO A 197 -5.50 13.20 -21.51
N VAL A 198 -6.01 12.63 -20.41
CA VAL A 198 -7.43 12.71 -20.04
C VAL A 198 -7.83 14.15 -19.68
N VAL A 199 -7.03 14.81 -18.84
CA VAL A 199 -7.33 16.18 -18.38
C VAL A 199 -7.16 17.19 -19.52
N THR A 200 -6.17 17.01 -20.40
CA THR A 200 -5.99 17.88 -21.57
C THR A 200 -7.12 17.70 -22.60
N GLU A 201 -7.64 16.47 -22.76
CA GLU A 201 -8.81 16.23 -23.62
C GLU A 201 -10.07 16.93 -23.09
N GLU A 202 -10.26 16.94 -21.77
CA GLU A 202 -11.42 17.56 -21.13
C GLU A 202 -11.34 19.10 -21.12
N TYR A 203 -10.23 19.66 -20.62
CA TYR A 203 -10.11 21.11 -20.38
C TYR A 203 -9.47 21.88 -21.54
N GLY A 204 -8.76 21.19 -22.43
CA GLY A 204 -8.10 21.76 -23.61
C GLY A 204 -6.61 21.99 -23.45
N ASP A 205 -6.02 22.53 -24.52
CA ASP A 205 -4.60 22.80 -24.64
C ASP A 205 -4.21 24.21 -24.17
N ASP A 206 -2.91 24.45 -23.97
CA ASP A 206 -2.31 25.77 -23.69
C ASP A 206 -2.86 26.48 -22.42
N LEU A 207 -3.28 25.72 -21.41
CA LEU A 207 -3.76 26.26 -20.13
C LEU A 207 -2.61 26.62 -19.18
N SER A 208 -2.86 27.54 -18.27
CA SER A 208 -1.95 27.87 -17.18
C SER A 208 -2.39 27.18 -15.88
N PHE A 209 -1.44 26.73 -15.05
CA PHE A 209 -1.77 26.02 -13.81
C PHE A 209 -0.98 26.49 -12.59
N TYR A 210 -1.61 26.32 -11.41
CA TYR A 210 -1.03 26.55 -10.10
C TYR A 210 -1.02 25.25 -9.31
N GLN A 211 0.00 25.01 -8.51
CA GLN A 211 0.08 23.81 -7.67
C GLN A 211 0.14 24.16 -6.18
N LEU A 212 -0.67 23.48 -5.37
CA LEU A 212 -0.48 23.38 -3.93
C LEU A 212 -0.08 21.94 -3.61
N TYR A 213 1.02 21.74 -2.89
CA TYR A 213 1.54 20.40 -2.62
C TYR A 213 1.99 20.21 -1.18
N ALA A 214 1.83 18.99 -0.65
CA ALA A 214 2.29 18.67 0.68
C ALA A 214 3.83 18.73 0.78
N ASP A 215 4.37 19.40 1.80
CA ASP A 215 5.80 19.68 1.99
C ASP A 215 6.59 18.45 2.51
N TYR A 216 6.62 17.40 1.70
CA TYR A 216 7.45 16.21 1.89
C TYR A 216 7.73 15.53 0.54
N SER A 217 8.48 14.41 0.56
CA SER A 217 8.94 13.73 -0.66
C SER A 217 7.81 13.49 -1.67
N TRP A 218 6.71 12.85 -1.26
CA TRP A 218 5.58 12.58 -2.16
C TRP A 218 5.06 13.82 -2.88
N GLY A 219 4.65 14.86 -2.12
CA GLY A 219 4.04 16.05 -2.69
C GLY A 219 4.99 16.76 -3.66
N LYS A 220 6.29 16.76 -3.35
CA LYS A 220 7.33 17.27 -4.25
C LYS A 220 7.43 16.45 -5.54
N THR A 221 7.42 15.12 -5.47
CA THR A 221 7.51 14.29 -6.70
C THR A 221 6.26 14.35 -7.56
N VAL A 222 5.08 14.51 -6.95
CA VAL A 222 3.82 14.75 -7.68
C VAL A 222 3.88 16.08 -8.38
N GLU A 223 4.27 17.15 -7.67
CA GLU A 223 4.46 18.48 -8.21
C GLU A 223 5.40 18.45 -9.44
N GLU A 224 6.59 17.86 -9.29
CA GLU A 224 7.57 17.73 -10.38
C GLU A 224 7.03 16.91 -11.57
N SER A 225 6.23 15.87 -11.32
CA SER A 225 5.65 15.03 -12.37
C SER A 225 4.55 15.77 -13.13
N ILE A 226 3.65 16.47 -12.42
CA ILE A 226 2.62 17.32 -13.03
C ILE A 226 3.27 18.42 -13.86
N ARG A 227 4.24 19.15 -13.30
CA ARG A 227 5.01 20.17 -14.03
C ARG A 227 5.59 19.60 -15.33
N LYS A 228 6.19 18.41 -15.27
CA LYS A 228 6.79 17.77 -16.42
C LYS A 228 5.76 17.47 -17.51
N PHE A 229 4.74 16.68 -17.20
CA PHE A 229 3.87 16.12 -18.24
C PHE A 229 2.87 17.12 -18.79
N PHE A 230 2.27 17.96 -17.93
CA PHE A 230 1.42 19.04 -18.41
C PHE A 230 2.23 20.11 -19.15
N GLY A 231 3.48 20.37 -18.75
CA GLY A 231 4.41 21.21 -19.51
C GLY A 231 4.76 20.65 -20.89
N GLU A 232 4.96 19.33 -21.01
CA GLU A 232 5.15 18.65 -22.29
C GLU A 232 3.88 18.69 -23.17
N ALA A 233 2.70 18.74 -22.56
CA ALA A 233 1.41 18.96 -23.23
C ALA A 233 1.13 20.44 -23.58
N GLY A 234 2.05 21.36 -23.26
CA GLY A 234 1.95 22.78 -23.64
C GLY A 234 1.32 23.68 -22.57
N TRP A 235 0.99 23.17 -21.39
CA TRP A 235 0.50 23.99 -20.30
C TRP A 235 1.64 24.77 -19.60
N GLU A 236 1.33 25.92 -19.02
CA GLU A 236 2.30 26.79 -18.35
C GLU A 236 2.09 26.82 -16.83
N GLU A 237 3.10 26.43 -16.05
CA GLU A 237 3.03 26.59 -14.60
C GLU A 237 3.20 28.06 -14.20
N VAL A 238 2.20 28.62 -13.54
CA VAL A 238 2.25 29.97 -12.97
C VAL A 238 3.09 29.98 -11.70
N ASN A 239 2.84 29.04 -10.79
CA ASN A 239 3.58 28.86 -9.55
C ASN A 239 3.26 27.52 -8.86
N SER A 240 4.12 27.10 -7.94
CA SER A 240 3.89 25.97 -7.03
C SER A 240 4.22 26.36 -5.59
N VAL A 241 3.37 26.01 -4.63
CA VAL A 241 3.58 26.32 -3.21
C VAL A 241 3.42 25.09 -2.33
N ALA A 242 4.44 24.87 -1.49
CA ALA A 242 4.42 23.82 -0.47
C ALA A 242 3.50 24.21 0.69
N THR A 243 2.73 23.25 1.19
CA THR A 243 1.89 23.36 2.38
C THR A 243 2.33 22.32 3.41
N PRO A 244 2.49 22.67 4.70
CA PRO A 244 2.79 21.69 5.74
C PRO A 244 1.76 20.56 5.80
N LEU A 245 2.20 19.36 6.20
CA LEU A 245 1.27 18.28 6.59
C LEU A 245 0.48 18.69 7.84
N ASP A 246 -0.72 18.13 7.98
CA ASP A 246 -1.66 18.42 9.07
C ASP A 246 -2.10 19.91 9.06
N THR A 247 -2.18 20.50 7.86
CA THR A 247 -2.69 21.86 7.68
C THR A 247 -4.22 21.85 7.76
N SER A 248 -4.77 22.53 8.77
CA SER A 248 -6.23 22.64 8.94
C SER A 248 -6.85 23.82 8.19
N ASP A 249 -6.06 24.85 7.85
CA ASP A 249 -6.53 26.08 7.23
C ASP A 249 -5.73 26.38 5.96
N PHE A 250 -6.38 26.20 4.81
CA PHE A 250 -5.80 26.43 3.49
C PHE A 250 -6.16 27.80 2.90
N SER A 251 -6.95 28.62 3.61
CA SER A 251 -7.54 29.85 3.07
C SER A 251 -6.54 30.81 2.43
N SER A 252 -5.37 31.00 3.06
CA SER A 252 -4.32 31.87 2.52
C SER A 252 -3.69 31.31 1.23
N TYR A 253 -3.42 30.01 1.18
CA TYR A 253 -2.87 29.34 0.00
C TYR A 253 -3.85 29.38 -1.18
N LEU A 254 -5.13 29.11 -0.91
CA LEU A 254 -6.20 29.17 -1.92
C LEU A 254 -6.43 30.58 -2.45
N SER A 255 -6.36 31.59 -1.58
CA SER A 255 -6.47 33.00 -2.00
C SER A 255 -5.31 33.43 -2.90
N GLU A 256 -4.10 32.94 -2.63
CA GLU A 256 -2.92 33.17 -3.50
C GLU A 256 -3.07 32.45 -4.84
N ALA A 257 -3.55 31.20 -4.84
CA ALA A 257 -3.84 30.44 -6.06
C ALA A 257 -4.88 31.14 -6.94
N GLN A 258 -6.02 31.57 -6.37
CA GLN A 258 -7.04 32.32 -7.10
C GLN A 258 -6.50 33.64 -7.67
N SER A 259 -5.71 34.36 -6.88
CA SER A 259 -5.12 35.64 -7.29
C SER A 259 -4.06 35.49 -8.39
N SER A 260 -3.55 34.29 -8.61
CA SER A 260 -2.58 33.99 -9.68
C SER A 260 -3.22 34.11 -11.08
N GLY A 261 -4.54 33.90 -11.18
CA GLY A 261 -5.26 33.86 -12.44
C GLY A 261 -4.91 32.66 -13.33
N ALA A 262 -4.38 31.58 -12.74
CA ALA A 262 -4.22 30.31 -13.43
C ALA A 262 -5.58 29.73 -13.83
N ASP A 263 -5.60 28.93 -14.89
CA ASP A 263 -6.82 28.27 -15.38
C ASP A 263 -7.13 26.99 -14.58
N VAL A 264 -6.09 26.32 -14.07
CA VAL A 264 -6.20 25.04 -13.34
C VAL A 264 -5.46 25.09 -12.00
N LEU A 265 -6.08 24.56 -10.94
CA LEU A 265 -5.47 24.31 -9.64
C LEU A 265 -5.24 22.81 -9.44
N PHE A 266 -3.98 22.42 -9.35
CA PHE A 266 -3.61 21.08 -8.86
C PHE A 266 -3.50 21.10 -7.33
N LEU A 267 -4.36 20.32 -6.69
CA LEU A 267 -4.31 20.06 -5.25
C LEU A 267 -3.57 18.74 -5.00
N ASN A 268 -2.26 18.81 -4.85
CA ASN A 268 -1.37 17.69 -4.54
C ASN A 268 -1.36 17.41 -3.03
N HIS A 269 -2.55 17.17 -2.49
CA HIS A 269 -2.81 16.79 -1.09
C HIS A 269 -3.51 15.44 -1.05
N TYR A 270 -3.37 14.72 0.06
CA TYR A 270 -3.89 13.36 0.21
C TYR A 270 -4.53 13.13 1.57
N GLY A 271 -5.33 12.07 1.70
CA GLY A 271 -6.03 11.72 2.94
C GLY A 271 -6.87 12.88 3.46
N LEU A 272 -6.86 13.09 4.78
CA LEU A 272 -7.64 14.17 5.40
C LEU A 272 -7.21 15.58 4.95
N ASP A 273 -5.92 15.82 4.70
CA ASP A 273 -5.45 17.11 4.18
C ASP A 273 -6.03 17.38 2.79
N GLY A 274 -6.12 16.36 1.94
CA GLY A 274 -6.73 16.46 0.62
C GLY A 274 -8.23 16.69 0.67
N ALA A 275 -8.96 15.97 1.52
CA ALA A 275 -10.38 16.22 1.74
C ALA A 275 -10.64 17.64 2.26
N ASN A 276 -9.81 18.11 3.19
CA ASN A 276 -9.92 19.45 3.76
C ASN A 276 -9.57 20.55 2.76
N SER A 277 -8.49 20.41 1.99
CA SER A 277 -8.08 21.42 1.01
C SER A 277 -9.11 21.56 -0.12
N LEU A 278 -9.66 20.43 -0.60
CA LEU A 278 -10.70 20.43 -1.61
C LEU A 278 -11.98 21.10 -1.12
N ASN A 279 -12.50 20.71 0.06
CA ASN A 279 -13.69 21.35 0.63
C ASN A 279 -13.50 22.87 0.79
N GLN A 280 -12.34 23.31 1.28
CA GLN A 280 -12.06 24.73 1.42
C GLN A 280 -11.92 25.46 0.06
N ALA A 281 -11.46 24.77 -0.98
CA ALA A 281 -11.42 25.33 -2.33
C ALA A 281 -12.83 25.56 -2.89
N ILE A 282 -13.72 24.56 -2.76
CA ILE A 282 -15.13 24.67 -3.19
C ILE A 282 -15.87 25.73 -2.35
N ASP A 283 -15.71 25.74 -1.02
CA ASP A 283 -16.33 26.75 -0.16
C ASP A 283 -15.86 28.19 -0.48
N ALA A 284 -14.65 28.34 -0.99
CA ALA A 284 -14.08 29.61 -1.42
C ALA A 284 -14.50 30.01 -2.85
N GLY A 285 -15.22 29.14 -3.58
CA GLY A 285 -15.63 29.35 -4.97
C GLY A 285 -14.47 29.31 -5.96
N ILE A 286 -13.41 28.55 -5.67
CA ILE A 286 -12.27 28.39 -6.59
C ILE A 286 -12.73 27.75 -7.91
N ASP A 287 -13.66 26.80 -7.82
CA ASP A 287 -14.29 26.08 -8.93
C ASP A 287 -15.18 26.97 -9.82
N GLU A 288 -15.49 28.20 -9.41
CA GLU A 288 -16.21 29.16 -10.26
C GLU A 288 -15.31 29.80 -11.33
N ASP A 289 -14.00 29.88 -11.08
CA ASP A 289 -13.02 30.59 -11.91
C ASP A 289 -11.88 29.68 -12.42
N MET A 290 -11.61 28.55 -11.76
CA MET A 290 -10.52 27.62 -12.06
C MET A 290 -11.03 26.18 -12.10
N GLU A 291 -10.50 25.37 -13.00
CA GLU A 291 -10.67 23.91 -12.89
C GLU A 291 -9.80 23.37 -11.75
N ILE A 292 -10.27 22.33 -11.05
CA ILE A 292 -9.51 21.70 -9.97
C ILE A 292 -9.19 20.25 -10.37
N VAL A 293 -7.96 19.82 -10.09
CA VAL A 293 -7.50 18.45 -10.31
C VAL A 293 -6.79 17.95 -9.04
N MET A 294 -7.08 16.72 -8.61
CA MET A 294 -6.35 16.06 -7.53
C MET A 294 -5.63 14.83 -8.09
N PRO A 295 -4.30 14.88 -8.29
CA PRO A 295 -3.63 13.81 -9.02
C PRO A 295 -3.76 12.40 -8.44
N LEU A 296 -4.04 12.27 -7.15
CA LEU A 296 -4.24 11.00 -6.49
C LEU A 296 -5.42 11.04 -5.51
N TYR A 297 -6.30 10.05 -5.61
CA TYR A 297 -7.43 9.78 -4.74
C TYR A 297 -7.31 8.43 -4.04
N ASN A 298 -8.12 8.26 -3.01
CA ASN A 298 -8.64 6.96 -2.61
C ASN A 298 -10.08 7.13 -2.12
N ARG A 299 -10.69 6.02 -1.74
CA ARG A 299 -12.07 5.99 -1.25
C ARG A 299 -12.27 6.68 0.11
N PRO A 300 -11.46 6.42 1.16
CA PRO A 300 -11.59 7.14 2.43
C PRO A 300 -11.53 8.67 2.28
N MET A 301 -10.62 9.17 1.45
CA MET A 301 -10.49 10.59 1.14
C MET A 301 -11.71 11.15 0.41
N ALA A 302 -12.25 10.42 -0.58
CA ALA A 302 -13.48 10.83 -1.25
C ALA A 302 -14.70 10.84 -0.32
N GLU A 303 -14.82 9.85 0.57
CA GLU A 303 -15.88 9.82 1.58
C GLU A 303 -15.79 11.04 2.52
N ALA A 304 -14.58 11.40 2.93
CA ALA A 304 -14.34 12.61 3.74
C ALA A 304 -14.60 13.90 2.95
N ALA A 305 -14.32 13.92 1.64
CA ALA A 305 -14.54 15.07 0.77
C ALA A 305 -16.02 15.26 0.36
N SER A 306 -16.81 14.19 0.35
CA SER A 306 -18.25 14.21 0.07
C SER A 306 -18.58 14.87 -1.27
N SER A 307 -19.47 15.87 -1.31
CA SER A 307 -19.89 16.56 -2.52
C SER A 307 -18.80 17.38 -3.20
N ALA A 308 -17.69 17.68 -2.52
CA ALA A 308 -16.62 18.52 -3.06
C ALA A 308 -15.83 17.84 -4.20
N ILE A 309 -15.98 16.52 -4.38
CA ILE A 309 -15.31 15.78 -5.46
C ILE A 309 -16.02 15.87 -6.81
N ASP A 310 -17.22 16.45 -6.88
CA ASP A 310 -18.01 16.51 -8.12
C ASP A 310 -17.20 17.09 -9.30
N GLY A 311 -17.03 16.29 -10.35
CA GLY A 311 -16.31 16.69 -11.56
C GLY A 311 -14.79 16.71 -11.44
N ILE A 312 -14.21 16.44 -10.27
CA ILE A 312 -12.76 16.55 -10.06
C ILE A 312 -12.04 15.29 -10.56
N TYR A 313 -11.05 15.48 -11.41
CA TYR A 313 -10.25 14.39 -11.99
C TYR A 313 -9.09 13.99 -11.09
N GLY A 314 -8.72 12.71 -11.16
CA GLY A 314 -7.54 12.18 -10.50
C GLY A 314 -7.23 10.73 -10.87
N THR A 315 -6.23 10.14 -10.23
CA THR A 315 -5.91 8.71 -10.37
C THR A 315 -6.19 7.97 -9.07
N ILE A 316 -6.48 6.67 -9.14
CA ILE A 316 -6.66 5.81 -7.97
C ILE A 316 -5.90 4.50 -8.16
N ALA A 317 -5.50 3.85 -7.07
CA ALA A 317 -4.84 2.55 -7.14
C ALA A 317 -5.76 1.47 -7.74
N TRP A 318 -7.00 1.41 -7.30
CA TRP A 318 -7.99 0.40 -7.71
C TRP A 318 -9.38 0.83 -7.20
N ASP A 319 -10.45 0.36 -7.86
CA ASP A 319 -11.84 0.51 -7.38
C ASP A 319 -12.66 -0.75 -7.64
N SER A 320 -13.65 -1.00 -6.78
CA SER A 320 -14.60 -2.11 -6.91
C SER A 320 -15.46 -2.06 -8.18
N GLN A 321 -15.49 -0.92 -8.88
CA GLN A 321 -16.17 -0.77 -10.18
C GLN A 321 -15.44 -1.45 -11.34
N ILE A 322 -14.18 -1.85 -11.17
CA ILE A 322 -13.46 -2.60 -12.19
C ILE A 322 -14.10 -3.98 -12.35
N ASP A 323 -14.85 -4.20 -13.43
CA ASP A 323 -15.63 -5.42 -13.67
C ASP A 323 -14.76 -6.54 -14.26
N ASN A 324 -14.05 -7.24 -13.38
CA ASN A 324 -13.34 -8.47 -13.69
C ASN A 324 -13.36 -9.44 -12.51
N GLU A 325 -13.05 -10.72 -12.76
CA GLU A 325 -13.15 -11.78 -11.75
C GLU A 325 -12.34 -11.49 -10.47
N PRO A 326 -11.05 -11.06 -10.52
CA PRO A 326 -10.32 -10.75 -9.29
C PRO A 326 -10.94 -9.60 -8.50
N SER A 327 -11.34 -8.51 -9.16
CA SER A 327 -11.91 -7.32 -8.49
C SER A 327 -13.30 -7.60 -7.89
N ASN A 328 -14.14 -8.33 -8.62
CA ASN A 328 -15.47 -8.74 -8.17
C ASN A 328 -15.38 -9.68 -6.96
N SER A 329 -14.51 -10.69 -7.03
CA SER A 329 -14.31 -11.64 -5.93
C SER A 329 -13.74 -10.97 -4.68
N PHE A 330 -12.74 -10.08 -4.82
CA PHE A 330 -12.22 -9.30 -3.69
C PHE A 330 -13.29 -8.46 -3.01
N THR A 331 -14.11 -7.77 -3.80
CA THR A 331 -15.24 -6.99 -3.28
C THR A 331 -16.23 -7.87 -2.52
N GLU A 332 -16.54 -9.06 -3.04
CA GLU A 332 -17.46 -10.02 -2.42
C GLU A 332 -16.93 -10.52 -1.06
N PHE A 333 -15.76 -11.17 -1.03
CA PHE A 333 -15.28 -11.79 0.22
C PHE A 333 -14.85 -10.76 1.27
N PHE A 334 -14.39 -9.58 0.85
CA PHE A 334 -14.09 -8.50 1.79
C PHE A 334 -15.37 -7.96 2.43
N GLY A 335 -16.43 -7.78 1.63
CA GLY A 335 -17.75 -7.40 2.12
C GLY A 335 -18.37 -8.48 3.03
N GLU A 336 -18.19 -9.76 2.73
CA GLU A 336 -18.63 -10.86 3.59
C GLU A 336 -17.94 -10.86 4.96
N GLU A 337 -16.63 -10.60 4.99
CA GLU A 337 -15.87 -10.55 6.26
C GLU A 337 -16.22 -9.32 7.10
N TYR A 338 -16.41 -8.16 6.45
CA TYR A 338 -16.49 -6.86 7.12
C TYR A 338 -17.87 -6.19 6.98
N ASP A 339 -18.94 -6.95 7.17
CA ASP A 339 -20.33 -6.47 7.31
C ASP A 339 -20.82 -5.60 6.14
N GLY A 340 -20.49 -6.01 4.91
CA GLY A 340 -20.88 -5.33 3.67
C GLY A 340 -20.02 -4.12 3.31
N ARG A 341 -18.89 -3.92 4.00
CA ARG A 341 -17.92 -2.87 3.64
C ARG A 341 -17.39 -3.10 2.24
N VAL A 342 -17.46 -2.08 1.40
CA VAL A 342 -16.84 -2.11 0.07
C VAL A 342 -15.36 -1.72 0.22
N PRO A 343 -14.41 -2.55 -0.23
CA PRO A 343 -12.99 -2.30 0.00
C PRO A 343 -12.48 -1.07 -0.74
N SER A 344 -11.40 -0.47 -0.22
CA SER A 344 -10.65 0.59 -0.90
C SER A 344 -9.46 0.05 -1.70
N GLY A 345 -8.88 0.89 -2.56
CA GLY A 345 -7.59 0.61 -3.20
C GLY A 345 -6.48 0.21 -2.22
N PRO A 346 -6.22 0.97 -1.13
CA PRO A 346 -5.28 0.56 -0.07
C PRO A 346 -5.52 -0.85 0.48
N ALA A 347 -6.79 -1.25 0.71
CA ALA A 347 -7.11 -2.61 1.14
C ALA A 347 -6.76 -3.64 0.06
N GLN A 348 -7.04 -3.37 -1.22
CA GLN A 348 -6.67 -4.26 -2.32
C GLN A 348 -5.14 -4.41 -2.43
N LEU A 349 -4.38 -3.32 -2.26
CA LEU A 349 -2.91 -3.31 -2.26
C LEU A 349 -2.34 -4.15 -1.11
N ALA A 350 -2.86 -3.97 0.11
CA ALA A 350 -2.44 -4.73 1.29
C ALA A 350 -2.68 -6.23 1.12
N TYR A 351 -3.87 -6.60 0.64
CA TYR A 351 -4.23 -8.00 0.41
C TYR A 351 -3.38 -8.62 -0.71
N SER A 352 -3.31 -7.96 -1.87
CA SER A 352 -2.54 -8.44 -3.03
C SER A 352 -1.04 -8.57 -2.73
N GLY A 353 -0.41 -7.56 -2.13
CA GLY A 353 1.01 -7.57 -1.81
C GLY A 353 1.41 -8.69 -0.84
N THR A 354 0.54 -8.98 0.13
CA THR A 354 0.75 -10.10 1.08
C THR A 354 0.70 -11.45 0.37
N LEU A 355 -0.27 -11.65 -0.52
CA LEU A 355 -0.37 -12.89 -1.29
C LEU A 355 0.77 -13.02 -2.32
N GLN A 356 1.20 -11.93 -2.95
CA GLN A 356 2.36 -11.95 -3.86
C GLN A 356 3.64 -12.38 -3.16
N TYR A 357 3.88 -11.89 -1.93
CA TYR A 357 4.99 -12.35 -1.11
C TYR A 357 4.87 -13.85 -0.79
N ALA A 358 3.72 -14.29 -0.28
CA ALA A 358 3.50 -15.69 0.06
C ALA A 358 3.67 -16.63 -1.15
N ALA A 359 3.14 -16.24 -2.32
CA ALA A 359 3.29 -17.00 -3.55
C ALA A 359 4.75 -17.04 -4.03
N ALA A 360 5.51 -15.95 -3.86
CA ALA A 360 6.94 -15.94 -4.16
C ALA A 360 7.73 -16.88 -3.25
N VAL A 361 7.36 -16.97 -1.96
CA VAL A 361 7.95 -17.94 -1.01
C VAL A 361 7.66 -19.38 -1.45
N GLU A 362 6.43 -19.69 -1.85
CA GLU A 362 6.04 -21.01 -2.38
C GLU A 362 6.82 -21.37 -3.64
N ARG A 363 6.93 -20.45 -4.60
CA ARG A 363 7.74 -20.64 -5.82
C ARG A 363 9.23 -20.84 -5.51
N ALA A 364 9.75 -20.12 -4.51
CA ALA A 364 11.14 -20.25 -4.06
C ALA A 364 11.40 -21.57 -3.33
N GLY A 365 10.36 -22.14 -2.69
CA GLY A 365 10.48 -23.30 -1.80
C GLY A 365 11.23 -22.98 -0.51
N THR A 366 11.40 -21.70 -0.17
CA THR A 366 12.10 -21.24 1.04
C THR A 366 11.69 -19.82 1.43
N PHE A 367 11.78 -19.51 2.73
CA PHE A 367 11.70 -18.14 3.26
C PHE A 367 13.03 -17.37 3.17
N TYR A 368 14.08 -17.94 2.57
CA TYR A 368 15.37 -17.27 2.42
C TYR A 368 15.24 -16.02 1.52
N PRO A 369 15.42 -14.79 2.05
CA PRO A 369 14.98 -13.59 1.35
C PRO A 369 15.55 -13.40 -0.07
N PRO A 370 16.85 -13.66 -0.34
CA PRO A 370 17.39 -13.55 -1.69
C PRO A 370 16.69 -14.42 -2.74
N GLU A 371 16.24 -15.63 -2.38
CA GLU A 371 15.50 -16.48 -3.31
C GLU A 371 14.08 -15.96 -3.53
N VAL A 372 13.42 -15.48 -2.49
CA VAL A 372 12.08 -14.87 -2.60
C VAL A 372 12.12 -13.60 -3.48
N ILE A 373 13.13 -12.74 -3.29
CA ILE A 373 13.37 -11.54 -4.11
C ILE A 373 13.52 -11.93 -5.59
N ARG A 374 14.30 -12.98 -5.89
CA ARG A 374 14.48 -13.49 -7.27
C ARG A 374 13.18 -14.03 -7.89
N GLN A 375 12.23 -14.52 -7.09
CA GLN A 375 10.91 -14.95 -7.57
C GLN A 375 9.94 -13.78 -7.83
N LEU A 376 10.26 -12.57 -7.35
CA LEU A 376 9.50 -11.36 -7.62
C LEU A 376 10.10 -10.56 -8.78
N GLU A 377 11.43 -10.52 -8.90
CA GLU A 377 12.14 -9.77 -9.93
C GLU A 377 11.78 -10.26 -11.36
N GLY A 378 11.05 -9.45 -12.10
CA GLY A 378 10.60 -9.75 -13.46
C GLY A 378 9.37 -10.67 -13.53
N PHE A 379 8.71 -10.92 -12.40
CA PHE A 379 7.52 -11.77 -12.35
C PHE A 379 6.34 -11.10 -13.05
N GLU A 380 5.68 -11.84 -13.95
CA GLU A 380 4.46 -11.42 -14.65
C GLU A 380 3.23 -12.07 -13.99
N TYR A 381 2.18 -11.28 -13.76
CA TYR A 381 0.96 -11.72 -13.08
C TYR A 381 -0.25 -10.92 -13.57
N ASP A 382 -1.46 -11.47 -13.45
CA ASP A 382 -2.72 -10.84 -13.88
C ASP A 382 -3.90 -11.03 -12.89
N ASN A 383 -3.61 -11.65 -11.76
CA ASN A 383 -4.57 -12.25 -10.84
C ASN A 383 -5.03 -11.30 -9.72
N ILE A 384 -4.72 -10.00 -9.80
CA ILE A 384 -5.08 -9.00 -8.79
C ILE A 384 -6.05 -7.92 -9.29
N GLY A 385 -6.55 -8.05 -10.52
CA GLY A 385 -7.68 -7.26 -11.02
C GLY A 385 -7.32 -6.03 -11.85
N MET A 386 -6.06 -5.87 -12.24
CA MET A 386 -5.56 -4.70 -12.97
C MET A 386 -5.03 -5.02 -14.37
N GLY A 387 -5.31 -6.24 -14.84
CA GLY A 387 -4.81 -6.78 -16.10
C GLY A 387 -3.40 -7.33 -15.96
N ASP A 388 -2.70 -7.50 -17.08
CA ASP A 388 -1.33 -8.00 -17.08
C ASP A 388 -0.40 -7.00 -16.39
N GLU A 389 0.41 -7.47 -15.44
CA GLU A 389 1.37 -6.68 -14.70
C GLU A 389 2.75 -7.32 -14.69
N THR A 390 3.75 -6.53 -14.33
CA THR A 390 5.12 -7.04 -14.19
C THR A 390 5.82 -6.35 -13.03
N MET A 391 6.33 -7.12 -12.08
CA MET A 391 7.20 -6.57 -11.04
C MET A 391 8.59 -6.34 -11.61
N ARG A 392 8.93 -5.09 -11.95
CA ARG A 392 10.15 -4.79 -12.70
C ARG A 392 11.41 -5.04 -11.87
N ALA A 393 12.35 -5.83 -12.41
CA ALA A 393 13.54 -6.26 -11.69
C ALA A 393 14.55 -5.15 -11.34
N CYS A 394 14.62 -4.05 -12.10
CA CYS A 394 15.69 -3.06 -11.93
C CYS A 394 15.44 -2.04 -10.82
N ASP A 395 14.18 -1.83 -10.43
CA ASP A 395 13.80 -0.87 -9.39
C ASP A 395 12.66 -1.34 -8.48
N HIS A 396 12.15 -2.55 -8.71
CA HIS A 396 11.09 -3.18 -7.92
C HIS A 396 9.76 -2.39 -7.93
N GLN A 397 9.48 -1.73 -9.07
CA GLN A 397 8.21 -1.07 -9.37
C GLN A 397 7.33 -1.98 -10.25
N ALA A 398 6.11 -2.26 -9.83
CA ALA A 398 5.15 -2.91 -10.72
C ALA A 398 4.79 -2.00 -11.91
N GLN A 399 4.79 -2.60 -13.09
CA GLN A 399 4.29 -2.02 -14.33
C GLN A 399 2.85 -2.47 -14.49
N ARG A 400 1.91 -1.53 -14.39
CA ARG A 400 0.48 -1.82 -14.32
C ARG A 400 -0.35 -0.70 -14.96
N ALA A 401 -1.59 -1.02 -15.30
CA ALA A 401 -2.56 -0.04 -15.77
C ALA A 401 -2.96 0.93 -14.63
N ILE A 402 -3.39 2.13 -14.99
CA ILE A 402 -3.74 3.20 -14.05
C ILE A 402 -5.17 3.67 -14.31
N PRO A 403 -6.10 3.46 -13.37
CA PRO A 403 -7.43 4.05 -13.44
C PRO A 403 -7.34 5.58 -13.26
N VAL A 404 -7.89 6.30 -14.24
CA VAL A 404 -8.21 7.72 -14.14
C VAL A 404 -9.69 7.85 -13.83
N VAL A 405 -10.01 8.67 -12.85
CA VAL A 405 -11.37 8.84 -12.35
C VAL A 405 -11.81 10.29 -12.40
N ARG A 406 -13.12 10.47 -12.40
CA ARG A 406 -13.80 11.74 -12.13
C ARG A 406 -14.75 11.54 -10.94
N GLY A 407 -14.75 12.45 -9.98
CA GLY A 407 -15.67 12.37 -8.85
C GLY A 407 -17.13 12.57 -9.28
N LEU A 408 -18.02 11.79 -8.67
CA LEU A 408 -19.45 11.82 -8.95
C LEU A 408 -20.14 12.96 -8.19
N PRO A 409 -21.21 13.56 -8.77
CA PRO A 409 -22.07 14.48 -8.03
C PRO A 409 -22.73 13.75 -6.86
N GLU A 410 -23.02 14.46 -5.76
CA GLU A 410 -23.61 13.91 -4.53
C GLU A 410 -24.87 13.05 -4.82
N SER A 411 -25.66 13.41 -5.83
CA SER A 411 -26.88 12.67 -6.21
C SER A 411 -26.65 11.28 -6.80
N GLU A 412 -25.42 11.01 -7.28
CA GLU A 412 -25.00 9.73 -7.88
C GLU A 412 -24.05 8.95 -6.97
N GLN A 413 -23.60 9.56 -5.87
CA GLN A 413 -22.81 8.86 -4.86
C GLN A 413 -23.65 7.83 -4.10
N GLY A 414 -23.00 6.74 -3.69
CA GLY A 414 -23.62 5.65 -2.93
C GLY A 414 -22.62 4.92 -2.05
N ASP A 415 -23.04 3.84 -1.40
CA ASP A 415 -22.18 3.05 -0.51
C ASP A 415 -20.94 2.54 -1.28
N GLY A 416 -19.80 3.19 -1.05
CA GLY A 416 -18.54 2.90 -1.72
C GLY A 416 -18.42 3.42 -3.16
N GLN A 417 -19.42 4.11 -3.72
CA GLN A 417 -19.37 4.63 -5.08
C GLN A 417 -19.24 6.16 -5.06
N PHE A 418 -18.01 6.64 -5.31
CA PHE A 418 -17.68 8.07 -5.30
C PHE A 418 -17.13 8.59 -6.62
N PHE A 419 -16.76 7.68 -7.51
CA PHE A 419 -16.03 7.98 -8.74
C PHE A 419 -16.68 7.31 -9.93
N GLU A 420 -16.56 7.93 -11.09
CA GLU A 420 -16.66 7.28 -12.39
C GLU A 420 -15.24 6.98 -12.89
N ILE A 421 -14.97 5.75 -13.33
CA ILE A 421 -13.73 5.43 -14.05
C ILE A 421 -13.89 5.95 -15.49
N VAL A 422 -13.14 6.99 -15.83
CA VAL A 422 -13.19 7.63 -17.15
C VAL A 422 -12.18 7.02 -18.13
N ASP A 423 -11.07 6.50 -17.61
CA ASP A 423 -10.08 5.76 -18.37
C ASP A 423 -9.37 4.72 -17.48
N ILE A 424 -8.89 3.64 -18.09
CA ILE A 424 -7.91 2.75 -17.48
C ILE A 424 -6.70 2.76 -18.41
N THR A 425 -5.76 3.66 -18.13
CA THR A 425 -4.61 3.88 -19.00
C THR A 425 -3.76 2.62 -19.02
N SER A 426 -3.51 2.09 -20.21
CA SER A 426 -2.77 0.84 -20.40
C SER A 426 -1.36 0.93 -19.82
N ARG A 427 -0.86 -0.17 -19.25
CA ARG A 427 0.53 -0.29 -18.80
C ARG A 427 1.55 0.00 -19.90
N ASP A 428 1.17 -0.16 -21.17
CA ASP A 428 2.06 0.08 -22.32
C ASP A 428 2.21 1.58 -22.64
N ASP A 429 1.28 2.40 -22.15
CA ASP A 429 1.24 3.86 -22.36
C ASP A 429 1.79 4.64 -21.15
N VAL A 430 1.99 3.97 -20.01
CA VAL A 430 2.56 4.53 -18.77
C VAL A 430 3.81 3.76 -18.36
N GLY A 431 4.61 4.35 -17.47
CA GLY A 431 5.88 3.76 -17.03
C GLY A 431 7.08 4.30 -17.82
N TYR A 432 8.21 3.64 -17.62
CA TYR A 432 9.52 4.09 -18.08
C TYR A 432 10.51 2.92 -18.14
N GLY A 433 11.62 3.07 -18.88
CA GLY A 433 12.69 2.08 -18.90
C GLY A 433 13.56 2.12 -17.64
N CYS A 434 14.38 1.08 -17.42
CA CYS A 434 15.32 1.03 -16.28
C CYS A 434 16.35 2.17 -16.28
N ASP A 435 16.70 2.69 -17.46
CA ASP A 435 17.66 3.80 -17.63
C ASP A 435 16.94 5.17 -17.72
N GLU A 436 15.63 5.22 -17.45
CA GLU A 436 14.79 6.41 -17.60
C GLU A 436 13.94 6.64 -16.34
N GLY A 437 13.31 7.82 -16.27
CA GLY A 437 12.40 8.18 -15.19
C GLY A 437 13.03 7.99 -13.80
N PRO A 438 12.22 7.68 -12.78
CA PRO A 438 12.70 7.35 -11.44
C PRO A 438 13.71 6.19 -11.39
N ALA A 439 13.53 5.12 -12.20
CA ALA A 439 14.41 3.94 -12.17
C ALA A 439 15.87 4.28 -12.48
N SER A 440 16.13 5.30 -13.30
CA SER A 440 17.49 5.75 -13.61
C SER A 440 18.31 6.21 -12.39
N GLN A 441 17.65 6.47 -11.27
CA GLN A 441 18.27 6.89 -10.00
C GLN A 441 18.36 5.74 -8.99
N CYS A 442 17.78 4.59 -9.32
CA CYS A 442 17.73 3.44 -8.42
C CYS A 442 19.04 2.66 -8.44
N GLU A 443 19.63 2.50 -7.25
CA GLU A 443 20.77 1.64 -7.00
C GLU A 443 20.37 0.56 -5.99
N LEU A 444 19.77 -0.52 -6.48
CA LEU A 444 19.40 -1.65 -5.62
C LEU A 444 20.63 -2.22 -4.90
N GLY A 445 20.54 -2.30 -3.57
CA GLY A 445 21.59 -2.85 -2.71
C GLY A 445 21.93 -4.32 -3.00
N GLU A 446 22.91 -4.81 -2.26
CA GLU A 446 23.31 -6.23 -2.28
C GLU A 446 22.18 -7.12 -1.73
N TYR A 447 22.14 -8.38 -2.18
CA TYR A 447 21.26 -9.40 -1.62
C TYR A 447 21.71 -9.83 -0.21
N GLY A 448 22.98 -9.63 0.16
CA GLY A 448 23.50 -10.04 1.47
C GLY A 448 23.84 -11.53 1.59
N ASP A 449 23.81 -12.28 0.49
CA ASP A 449 24.18 -13.71 0.37
C ASP A 449 25.59 -13.94 -0.22
N GLU A 450 26.36 -12.87 -0.44
CA GLU A 450 27.70 -12.88 -1.02
C GLU A 450 28.84 -13.31 -0.06
#